data_AF-A0A9W9S0Z3-F1
#
_entry.id   AF-A0A9W9S0Z3-F1
#
_cell.length_a   1.000
_cell.length_b   1.000
_cell.length_c   1.000
_cell.angle_alpha   90.00
_cell.angle_beta   90.00
_cell.angle_gamma   90.00
#
_symmetry.space_group_name_H-M   'P 1'
#
loop_
_entity.id
_entity.type
_entity.pdbx_description
1 polymer ?
#
loop_
_entity_poly.entity_id
_entity_poly.type
_entity_poly.pdbx_seq_one_letter_code
_entity_poly.pdbx_strand_id
1 'polypeptide(L)'
;MPISEPLTPSFGHLSTKLLQPPVPYSAMWRFTAKSHTAPRPTPVVRGCCINNESDRTERRKLRPIDRCLKHPPLPGKDGYDTVTLEVIDRLKGGDGHNSQVFTFRLLDFASKSQLLPQKGTVLVAKIYDPLYFEDDEGHLNPFLCVDKYYTHEANAYMALSEFQGQGIPRYYG
;
A
#
# COMPACT_ATOMS: atom_id res chain seq x y z
N MET A 1 -48.00 7.08 39.49
CA MET A 1 -46.69 6.40 39.51
C MET A 1 -46.25 6.21 38.06
N PRO A 2 -45.15 6.82 37.60
CA PRO A 2 -44.67 6.64 36.24
C PRO A 2 -43.90 5.31 36.16
N ILE A 3 -44.22 4.53 35.13
CA ILE A 3 -43.60 3.24 34.82
C ILE A 3 -42.26 3.55 34.15
N SER A 4 -41.16 3.13 34.79
CA SER A 4 -39.81 3.24 34.25
C SER A 4 -39.60 2.23 33.14
N GLU A 5 -39.30 2.71 31.93
CA GLU A 5 -38.81 1.87 30.83
C GLU A 5 -37.45 1.26 31.18
N PRO A 6 -37.15 0.00 30.80
CA PRO A 6 -35.86 -0.60 31.03
C PRO A 6 -34.83 0.00 30.06
N LEU A 7 -33.77 0.58 30.61
CA LEU A 7 -32.55 0.92 29.87
C LEU A 7 -31.93 -0.36 29.29
N THR A 8 -32.19 -0.65 28.02
CA THR A 8 -31.42 -1.63 27.26
C THR A 8 -29.97 -1.15 27.21
N PRO A 9 -28.99 -1.93 27.68
CA PRO A 9 -27.59 -1.58 27.51
C PRO A 9 -27.28 -1.60 26.01
N SER A 10 -26.97 -0.42 25.48
CA SER A 10 -26.30 -0.27 24.20
C SER A 10 -24.96 -1.01 24.30
N PHE A 11 -24.91 -2.24 23.79
CA PHE A 11 -23.64 -2.88 23.44
C PHE A 11 -23.03 -2.00 22.35
N GLY A 12 -22.18 -1.06 22.77
CA GLY A 12 -21.32 -0.34 21.84
C GLY A 12 -20.57 -1.40 21.03
N HIS A 13 -20.71 -1.34 19.71
CA HIS A 13 -19.91 -2.15 18.81
C HIS A 13 -18.44 -1.92 19.18
N LEU A 14 -17.80 -2.94 19.79
CA LEU A 14 -16.37 -2.91 20.11
C LEU A 14 -15.65 -2.80 18.77
N SER A 15 -15.18 -1.60 18.46
CA SER A 15 -14.44 -1.32 17.23
C SER A 15 -13.24 -2.27 17.13
N THR A 16 -13.23 -3.10 16.10
CA THR A 16 -12.12 -4.02 15.76
C THR A 16 -10.99 -3.29 15.01
N LYS A 17 -11.11 -1.96 14.85
CA LYS A 17 -10.11 -1.11 14.21
C LYS A 17 -8.85 -1.07 15.08
N LEU A 18 -7.73 -1.49 14.49
CA LEU A 18 -6.43 -1.25 15.08
C LEU A 18 -6.06 0.22 14.90
N LEU A 19 -5.57 0.87 15.96
CA LEU A 19 -5.04 2.22 15.86
C LEU A 19 -3.79 2.22 14.97
N GLN A 20 -3.90 2.84 13.81
CA GLN A 20 -2.79 3.00 12.87
C GLN A 20 -2.00 4.26 13.24
N PRO A 21 -0.67 4.26 13.05
CA PRO A 21 0.09 5.50 13.16
C PRO A 21 -0.33 6.48 12.05
N PRO A 22 0.01 7.77 12.17
CA PRO A 22 -0.15 8.72 11.07
C PRO A 22 0.64 8.28 9.83
N VAL A 23 0.07 8.53 8.65
CA VAL A 23 0.73 8.30 7.36
C VAL A 23 2.10 8.96 7.36
N PRO A 24 3.20 8.22 7.15
CA PRO A 24 4.55 8.77 7.31
C PRO A 24 4.92 9.74 6.18
N TYR A 25 4.20 9.70 5.05
CA TYR A 25 4.43 10.52 3.87
C TYR A 25 3.91 11.96 4.04
N SER A 26 4.57 12.75 4.89
CA SER A 26 4.32 14.18 5.02
C SER A 26 5.04 14.99 3.95
N ALA A 27 4.45 16.13 3.54
CA ALA A 27 5.08 17.07 2.61
C ALA A 27 6.50 17.45 3.07
N MET A 28 7.40 17.68 2.11
CA MET A 28 8.83 17.95 2.30
C MET A 28 9.67 16.76 2.79
N TRP A 29 9.06 15.60 3.08
CA TRP A 29 9.84 14.43 3.45
C TRP A 29 10.59 13.87 2.23
N ARG A 30 11.84 13.48 2.45
CA ARG A 30 12.75 12.98 1.41
C ARG A 30 13.18 11.58 1.72
N PHE A 31 13.20 10.73 0.70
CA PHE A 31 13.72 9.37 0.82
C PHE A 31 14.31 8.90 -0.50
N THR A 32 15.06 7.81 -0.42
CA THR A 32 15.59 7.11 -1.59
C THR A 32 14.72 5.91 -1.91
N ALA A 33 14.47 5.69 -3.19
CA ALA A 33 13.81 4.51 -3.70
C ALA A 33 14.73 3.81 -4.69
N LYS A 34 14.71 2.49 -4.69
CA LYS A 34 15.48 1.66 -5.61
C LYS A 34 14.52 1.04 -6.61
N SER A 35 14.92 1.05 -7.88
CA SER A 35 14.19 0.35 -8.94
C SER A 35 13.93 -1.10 -8.54
N HIS A 36 12.75 -1.59 -8.87
CA HIS A 36 12.29 -2.90 -8.47
C HIS A 36 11.48 -3.54 -9.60
N THR A 37 11.75 -4.80 -9.90
CA THR A 37 10.91 -5.62 -10.77
C THR A 37 10.06 -6.53 -9.89
N ALA A 38 8.74 -6.32 -9.94
CA ALA A 38 7.81 -7.16 -9.21
C ALA A 38 7.96 -8.65 -9.61
N PRO A 39 7.72 -9.60 -8.69
CA PRO A 39 7.60 -11.00 -9.01
C PRO A 39 6.36 -11.25 -9.88
N ARG A 40 6.17 -12.50 -10.31
CA ARG A 40 5.00 -12.88 -11.10
C ARG A 40 3.70 -12.60 -10.31
N PRO A 41 2.59 -12.26 -11.01
CA PRO A 41 1.30 -12.07 -10.37
C PRO A 41 0.90 -13.27 -9.52
N THR A 42 0.38 -13.01 -8.32
CA THR A 42 -0.13 -14.08 -7.45
C THR A 42 -1.36 -14.75 -8.07
N PRO A 43 -1.60 -16.05 -7.81
CA PRO A 43 -2.79 -16.74 -8.32
C PRO A 43 -4.11 -16.08 -7.87
N VAL A 44 -5.06 -15.93 -8.79
CA VAL A 44 -6.40 -15.39 -8.48
C VAL A 44 -7.35 -16.54 -8.21
N VAL A 45 -7.46 -16.94 -6.94
CA VAL A 45 -8.40 -17.97 -6.49
C VAL A 45 -9.47 -17.38 -5.58
N ARG A 46 -10.62 -18.05 -5.46
CA ARG A 46 -11.71 -17.62 -4.59
C ARG A 46 -11.21 -17.55 -3.14
N GLY A 47 -11.41 -16.40 -2.49
CA GLY A 47 -11.00 -16.21 -1.09
C GLY A 47 -9.49 -16.07 -0.86
N CYS A 48 -8.69 -15.79 -1.91
CA CYS A 48 -7.22 -15.73 -1.82
C CYS A 48 -6.65 -14.72 -0.81
N CYS A 49 -7.47 -13.79 -0.32
CA CYS A 49 -7.05 -12.78 0.64
C CYS A 49 -7.89 -12.78 1.92
N ILE A 50 -8.67 -13.83 2.20
CA ILE A 50 -9.47 -13.92 3.43
C ILE A 50 -8.56 -14.40 4.57
N ASN A 51 -8.65 -13.75 5.73
CA ASN A 51 -7.92 -14.19 6.93
C ASN A 51 -8.40 -15.60 7.35
N ASN A 52 -7.44 -16.49 7.59
CA ASN A 52 -7.71 -17.74 8.30
C ASN A 52 -7.64 -17.54 9.83
N GLU A 53 -7.90 -18.59 10.61
CA GLU A 53 -7.89 -18.51 12.07
C GLU A 53 -6.51 -18.13 12.66
N SER A 54 -5.42 -18.55 12.00
CA SER A 54 -4.07 -18.16 12.41
C SER A 54 -3.79 -16.67 12.15
N ASP A 55 -4.26 -16.13 11.03
CA ASP A 55 -4.13 -14.70 10.70
C ASP A 55 -4.92 -13.83 11.68
N ARG A 56 -6.15 -14.26 12.02
CA ARG A 56 -6.99 -13.60 13.02
C ARG A 56 -6.36 -13.63 14.41
N THR A 57 -5.77 -14.77 14.77
CA THR A 57 -5.06 -14.93 16.04
C THR A 57 -3.84 -14.02 16.10
N GLU A 58 -3.07 -13.93 15.02
CA GLU A 58 -1.93 -13.02 14.93
C GLU A 58 -2.38 -11.56 15.05
N ARG A 59 -3.41 -11.14 14.31
CA ARG A 59 -3.98 -9.79 14.36
C ARG A 59 -4.35 -9.37 15.78
N ARG A 60 -4.91 -10.29 16.59
CA ARG A 60 -5.29 -10.03 17.98
C ARG A 60 -4.08 -9.92 18.93
N LYS A 61 -2.95 -10.54 18.58
CA LYS A 61 -1.76 -10.64 19.45
C LYS A 61 -0.70 -9.59 19.14
N LEU A 62 -0.57 -9.17 17.88
CA LEU A 62 0.49 -8.29 17.42
C LEU A 62 -0.04 -6.90 17.08
N ARG A 63 0.75 -5.86 17.36
CA ARG A 63 0.44 -4.50 16.90
C ARG A 63 0.60 -4.44 15.38
N PRO A 64 -0.08 -3.51 14.69
CA PRO A 64 0.00 -3.37 13.24
C PRO A 64 1.44 -3.31 12.68
N ILE A 65 2.30 -2.49 13.30
CA ILE A 65 3.71 -2.34 12.87
C ILE A 65 4.48 -3.66 13.02
N ASP A 66 4.26 -4.40 14.11
CA ASP A 66 4.96 -5.67 14.35
C ASP A 66 4.53 -6.72 13.30
N ARG A 67 3.28 -6.65 12.82
CA ARG A 67 2.81 -7.49 11.70
C ARG A 67 3.48 -7.10 10.39
N CYS A 68 3.64 -5.80 10.09
CA CYS A 68 4.37 -5.36 8.90
C CYS A 68 5.84 -5.81 8.89
N LEU A 69 6.50 -5.85 10.06
CA LEU A 69 7.85 -6.38 10.17
C LEU A 69 7.91 -7.90 9.98
N LYS A 70 6.86 -8.62 10.39
CA LYS A 70 6.74 -10.07 10.23
C LYS A 70 6.41 -10.49 8.79
N HIS A 71 5.67 -9.67 8.06
CA HIS A 71 5.18 -9.92 6.70
C HIS A 71 5.76 -8.90 5.72
N PRO A 72 7.04 -9.03 5.34
CA PRO A 72 7.59 -8.19 4.29
C PRO A 72 6.87 -8.43 2.96
N PRO A 73 6.81 -7.43 2.06
CA PRO A 73 6.24 -7.61 0.72
C PRO A 73 6.87 -8.77 -0.04
N LEU A 74 6.13 -9.37 -0.97
CA LEU A 74 6.68 -10.45 -1.79
C LEU A 74 8.02 -10.05 -2.44
N PRO A 75 9.03 -10.94 -2.41
CA PRO A 75 10.34 -10.62 -2.96
C PRO A 75 10.28 -10.56 -4.48
N GLY A 76 10.60 -9.39 -5.04
CA GLY A 76 10.92 -9.21 -6.45
C GLY A 76 12.43 -9.17 -6.70
N LYS A 77 12.82 -8.49 -7.76
CA LYS A 77 14.24 -8.26 -8.10
C LYS A 77 14.55 -6.78 -8.04
N ASP A 78 15.49 -6.42 -7.19
CA ASP A 78 16.06 -5.08 -7.18
C ASP A 78 16.78 -4.79 -8.50
N GLY A 79 16.52 -3.62 -9.05
CA GLY A 79 17.28 -3.05 -10.16
C GLY A 79 18.53 -2.31 -9.68
N TYR A 80 19.17 -1.60 -10.60
CA TYR A 80 20.41 -0.87 -10.34
C TYR A 80 20.19 0.63 -10.12
N ASP A 81 19.05 1.16 -10.56
CA ASP A 81 18.76 2.58 -10.48
C ASP A 81 18.25 2.92 -9.09
N THR A 82 18.77 4.01 -8.52
CA THR A 82 18.29 4.61 -7.27
C THR A 82 17.87 6.04 -7.54
N VAL A 83 16.72 6.44 -6.99
CA VAL A 83 16.19 7.79 -7.10
C VAL A 83 16.03 8.41 -5.72
N THR A 84 16.21 9.73 -5.64
CA THR A 84 15.88 10.53 -4.45
C THR A 84 14.61 11.31 -4.75
N LEU A 85 13.61 11.13 -3.91
CA LEU A 85 12.27 11.70 -4.06
C LEU A 85 11.94 12.62 -2.89
N GLU A 86 11.16 13.67 -3.15
CA GLU A 86 10.55 14.53 -2.14
C GLU A 86 9.03 14.47 -2.26
N VAL A 87 8.33 14.21 -1.15
CA VAL A 87 6.86 14.25 -1.10
C VAL A 87 6.41 15.69 -1.34
N ILE A 88 5.57 15.90 -2.36
CA ILE A 88 4.93 17.19 -2.62
C ILE A 88 3.56 17.22 -1.94
N ASP A 89 2.67 16.32 -2.36
CA ASP A 89 1.28 16.31 -1.88
C ASP A 89 0.67 14.90 -1.89
N ARG A 90 -0.36 14.70 -1.07
CA ARG A 90 -1.14 13.47 -0.99
C ARG A 90 -2.36 13.58 -1.90
N LEU A 91 -2.40 12.78 -2.95
CA LEU A 91 -3.54 12.69 -3.86
C LEU A 91 -4.67 11.82 -3.28
N LYS A 92 -4.30 10.70 -2.66
CA LYS A 92 -5.23 9.75 -2.03
C LYS A 92 -4.47 8.98 -0.96
N GLY A 93 -4.89 9.01 0.30
CA GLY A 93 -4.20 8.24 1.33
C GLY A 93 -4.78 8.47 2.72
N GLY A 94 -4.49 7.57 3.64
CA GLY A 94 -5.13 7.41 4.94
C GLY A 94 -5.75 6.02 5.12
N ASP A 95 -6.37 5.83 6.28
CA ASP A 95 -7.15 4.63 6.63
C ASP A 95 -8.28 4.39 5.61
N GLY A 96 -8.60 3.12 5.36
CA GLY A 96 -9.68 2.74 4.45
C GLY A 96 -9.31 2.83 2.96
N HIS A 97 -8.03 2.78 2.61
CA HIS A 97 -7.59 2.83 1.21
C HIS A 97 -6.66 1.67 0.86
N ASN A 98 -7.02 0.95 -0.21
CA ASN A 98 -6.24 -0.18 -0.76
C ASN A 98 -4.83 0.19 -1.25
N SER A 99 -4.55 1.49 -1.41
CA SER A 99 -3.26 2.03 -1.82
C SER A 99 -3.16 3.51 -1.42
N GLN A 100 -1.94 3.97 -1.23
CA GLN A 100 -1.60 5.36 -0.90
C GLN A 100 -0.96 6.01 -2.13
N VAL A 101 -1.53 7.10 -2.64
CA VAL A 101 -1.11 7.79 -3.86
C VAL A 101 -0.65 9.22 -3.52
N PHE A 102 0.58 9.54 -3.92
CA PHE A 102 1.19 10.84 -3.67
C PHE A 102 1.88 11.37 -4.93
N THR A 103 2.09 12.67 -4.96
CA THR A 103 3.00 13.31 -5.90
C THR A 103 4.37 13.50 -5.29
N PHE A 104 5.40 13.26 -6.10
CA PHE A 104 6.80 13.35 -5.70
C PHE A 104 7.58 14.23 -6.66
N ARG A 105 8.55 14.98 -6.15
CA ARG A 105 9.58 15.62 -6.98
C ARG A 105 10.77 14.69 -7.09
N LEU A 106 11.20 14.40 -8.31
CA LEU A 106 12.47 13.72 -8.56
C LEU A 106 13.62 14.69 -8.30
N LEU A 107 14.37 14.51 -7.22
CA LEU A 107 15.48 15.40 -6.86
C LEU A 107 16.78 14.98 -7.53
N ASP A 108 17.08 13.69 -7.46
CA ASP A 108 18.33 13.13 -7.98
C ASP A 108 18.14 11.66 -8.36
N PHE A 109 19.08 11.13 -9.13
CA PHE A 109 19.14 9.72 -9.44
C PHE A 109 20.57 9.29 -9.74
N ALA A 110 20.93 8.12 -9.22
CA ALA A 110 22.09 7.37 -9.68
C ALA A 110 21.57 6.30 -10.64
N SER A 111 21.59 6.63 -11.94
CA SER A 111 21.06 5.73 -12.96
C SER A 111 22.09 5.39 -14.03
N LYS A 112 22.04 4.15 -14.50
CA LYS A 112 22.72 3.71 -15.74
C LYS A 112 21.76 3.70 -16.94
N SER A 113 20.47 3.93 -16.69
CA SER A 113 19.38 3.85 -17.66
C SER A 113 18.92 5.26 -18.08
N GLN A 114 18.69 5.47 -19.37
CA GLN A 114 18.17 6.75 -19.89
C GLN A 114 16.64 6.88 -19.75
N LEU A 115 15.98 5.96 -19.02
CA LEU A 115 14.52 5.88 -18.95
C LEU A 115 13.91 6.80 -17.88
N LEU A 116 14.69 7.29 -16.92
CA LEU A 116 14.18 8.21 -15.90
C LEU A 116 13.96 9.62 -16.47
N PRO A 117 12.93 10.34 -16.00
CA PRO A 117 12.68 11.69 -16.44
C PRO A 117 13.71 12.67 -15.87
N GLN A 118 13.66 13.92 -16.35
CA GLN A 118 14.58 14.97 -15.91
C GLN A 118 14.41 15.27 -14.41
N LYS A 119 15.49 15.70 -13.76
CA LYS A 119 15.44 16.22 -12.39
C LYS A 119 14.43 17.36 -12.30
N GLY A 120 13.71 17.42 -11.18
CA GLY A 120 12.63 18.38 -10.93
C GLY A 120 11.26 17.91 -11.44
N THR A 121 11.18 16.86 -12.26
CA THR A 121 9.92 16.28 -12.74
C THR A 121 9.05 15.84 -11.56
N VAL A 122 7.74 16.14 -11.67
CA VAL A 122 6.74 15.64 -10.72
C VAL A 122 6.25 14.27 -11.18
N LEU A 123 6.40 13.28 -10.29
CA LEU A 123 5.98 11.90 -10.47
C LEU A 123 4.77 11.61 -9.60
N VAL A 124 4.03 10.56 -9.95
CA VAL A 124 3.02 9.96 -9.07
C VAL A 124 3.56 8.62 -8.59
N ALA A 125 3.54 8.37 -7.29
CA ALA A 125 3.79 7.04 -6.75
C ALA A 125 2.55 6.51 -6.06
N LYS A 126 2.26 5.24 -6.32
CA LYS A 126 1.20 4.46 -5.67
C LYS A 126 1.88 3.40 -4.80
N ILE A 127 1.66 3.51 -3.50
CA ILE A 127 2.31 2.72 -2.47
C ILE A 127 1.27 1.77 -1.89
N TYR A 128 1.61 0.49 -1.87
CA TYR A 128 0.80 -0.56 -1.29
C TYR A 128 1.26 -0.82 0.15
N ASP A 129 0.65 -0.09 1.09
CA ASP A 129 0.99 -0.17 2.51
C ASP A 129 -0.10 -0.97 3.26
N PRO A 130 0.20 -2.18 3.76
CA PRO A 130 -0.78 -3.00 4.47
C PRO A 130 -1.25 -2.37 5.79
N LEU A 131 -0.54 -1.37 6.31
CA LEU A 131 -0.90 -0.68 7.54
C LEU A 131 -2.20 0.13 7.40
N TYR A 132 -2.41 0.74 6.23
CA TYR A 132 -3.56 1.61 5.94
C TYR A 132 -4.65 0.94 5.10
N PHE A 133 -4.52 -0.38 4.91
CA PHE A 133 -5.43 -1.17 4.10
C PHE A 133 -6.80 -1.33 4.78
N GLU A 134 -7.88 -1.20 4.00
CA GLU A 134 -9.24 -1.46 4.47
C GLU A 134 -9.47 -2.97 4.60
N ASP A 135 -9.26 -3.51 5.80
CA ASP A 135 -9.26 -4.96 6.00
C ASP A 135 -10.62 -5.56 6.39
N ASP A 136 -11.71 -4.81 6.16
CA ASP A 136 -13.09 -5.22 6.41
C ASP A 136 -13.26 -5.83 7.81
N GLU A 137 -12.90 -5.03 8.83
CA GLU A 137 -12.92 -5.42 10.24
C GLU A 137 -12.07 -6.67 10.58
N GLY A 138 -11.02 -6.93 9.80
CA GLY A 138 -10.18 -8.11 9.92
C GLY A 138 -10.74 -9.34 9.20
N HIS A 139 -11.73 -9.19 8.32
CA HIS A 139 -12.13 -10.24 7.39
C HIS A 139 -11.04 -10.51 6.36
N LEU A 140 -10.43 -9.45 5.82
CA LEU A 140 -9.38 -9.54 4.80
C LEU A 140 -7.99 -9.56 5.42
N ASN A 141 -7.09 -10.30 4.80
CA ASN A 141 -5.66 -10.27 5.09
C ASN A 141 -5.02 -9.13 4.28
N PRO A 142 -4.63 -8.02 4.93
CA PRO A 142 -4.10 -6.86 4.20
C PRO A 142 -2.81 -7.19 3.46
N PHE A 143 -1.94 -8.05 4.01
CA PHE A 143 -0.67 -8.45 3.41
C PHE A 143 -0.88 -9.21 2.09
N LEU A 144 -1.77 -10.21 2.10
CA LEU A 144 -2.12 -10.95 0.88
C LEU A 144 -2.81 -10.06 -0.15
N CYS A 145 -3.64 -9.10 0.28
CA CYS A 145 -4.29 -8.15 -0.62
C CYS A 145 -3.27 -7.25 -1.31
N VAL A 146 -2.37 -6.61 -0.55
CA VAL A 146 -1.39 -5.68 -1.12
C VAL A 146 -0.39 -6.40 -2.01
N ASP A 147 0.03 -7.62 -1.66
CA ASP A 147 0.88 -8.48 -2.50
C ASP A 147 0.22 -8.78 -3.84
N LYS A 148 -1.06 -9.15 -3.82
CA LYS A 148 -1.84 -9.35 -5.03
C LYS A 148 -1.94 -8.06 -5.85
N TYR A 149 -2.26 -6.93 -5.23
CA TYR A 149 -2.47 -5.70 -5.98
C TYR A 149 -1.19 -5.16 -6.62
N TYR A 150 -0.07 -5.12 -5.89
CA TYR A 150 1.18 -4.63 -6.47
C TYR A 150 1.71 -5.56 -7.56
N THR A 151 1.69 -6.88 -7.35
CA THR A 151 2.21 -7.81 -8.36
C THR A 151 1.39 -7.75 -9.64
N HIS A 152 0.07 -7.66 -9.54
CA HIS A 152 -0.80 -7.56 -10.73
C HIS A 152 -0.64 -6.22 -11.44
N GLU A 153 -0.64 -5.09 -10.72
CA GLU A 153 -0.52 -3.77 -11.34
C GLU A 153 0.85 -3.55 -12.00
N ALA A 154 1.95 -3.90 -11.33
CA ALA A 154 3.29 -3.75 -11.88
C ALA A 154 3.48 -4.61 -13.15
N ASN A 155 2.99 -5.86 -13.14
CA ASN A 155 3.05 -6.72 -14.32
C ASN A 155 2.12 -6.23 -15.44
N ALA A 156 0.99 -5.61 -15.12
CA ALA A 156 0.10 -5.02 -16.13
C ALA A 156 0.79 -3.86 -16.87
N TYR A 157 1.53 -3.00 -16.18
CA TYR A 157 2.33 -1.97 -16.84
C TYR A 157 3.37 -2.57 -17.79
N MET A 158 4.04 -3.65 -17.41
CA MET A 158 5.00 -4.34 -18.28
C MET A 158 4.33 -4.94 -19.51
N ALA A 159 3.19 -5.61 -19.33
CA ALA A 159 2.43 -6.23 -20.42
C ALA A 159 1.85 -5.21 -21.40
N LEU A 160 1.53 -4.01 -20.93
CA LEU A 160 0.93 -2.92 -21.72
C LEU A 160 1.94 -1.81 -22.05
N SER A 161 3.23 -2.15 -22.12
CA SER A 161 4.31 -1.19 -22.31
C SER A 161 4.19 -0.35 -23.58
N GLU A 162 3.62 -0.90 -24.66
CA GLU A 162 3.40 -0.19 -25.93
C GLU A 162 2.38 0.97 -25.83
N PHE A 163 1.48 0.92 -24.85
CA PHE A 163 0.44 1.95 -24.65
C PHE A 163 0.83 3.03 -23.64
N GLN A 164 2.02 2.89 -23.03
CA GLN A 164 2.51 3.87 -22.06
C GLN A 164 2.86 5.20 -22.73
N GLY A 165 2.38 6.30 -22.13
CA GLY A 165 2.52 7.66 -22.64
C GLY A 165 1.47 8.09 -23.67
N GLN A 166 0.52 7.22 -24.04
CA GLN A 166 -0.59 7.56 -24.94
C GLN A 166 -1.94 7.53 -24.21
N GLY A 167 -2.19 6.48 -23.43
CA GLY A 167 -3.38 6.34 -22.58
C GLY A 167 -3.11 5.67 -21.23
N ILE A 168 -1.96 5.00 -21.11
CA ILE A 168 -1.46 4.42 -19.87
C ILE A 168 -0.30 5.30 -19.35
N PRO A 169 -0.22 5.62 -18.06
CA PRO A 169 0.93 6.33 -17.50
C PRO A 169 2.24 5.61 -17.79
N ARG A 170 3.33 6.37 -17.97
CA ARG A 170 4.67 5.78 -18.03
C ARG A 170 5.04 5.23 -16.65
N TYR A 171 5.44 3.97 -16.61
CA TYR A 171 5.84 3.27 -15.40
C TYR A 171 7.37 3.28 -15.27
N TYR A 172 7.86 3.68 -14.10
CA TYR A 172 9.30 3.88 -13.83
C TYR A 172 9.87 2.88 -12.82
N GLY A 173 9.07 1.89 -12.41
CA GLY A 173 9.40 0.97 -11.31
C GLY A 173 8.64 1.29 -10.04
#